data_AF-A0A6F7WHY4-F1
#
_entry.id   AF-A0A6F7WHY4-F1
#
_cell.length_a   1.000
_cell.length_b   1.000
_cell.length_c   1.000
_cell.angle_alpha   90.00
_cell.angle_beta   90.00
_cell.angle_gamma   90.00
#
_symmetry.space_group_name_H-M   'P 1'
#
loop_
_entity.id
_entity.type
_entity.pdbx_description
1 polymer ?
#
loop_
_entity_poly.entity_id
_entity_poly.type
_entity_poly.pdbx_seq_one_letter_code
_entity_poly.pdbx_strand_id
1 'polypeptide(L)'
;MTDRETTGGALDGTAPRTALVFPGQGAQKAGMGQTWRDTASWGLVAEVSEYSGIDVEELLLKTDDETLRRTDLAQIAVFTTEVLAHREAEAAGLLGDVVACAGHSLGEYTALHAAGALPLADTARLV
;
A
#
# COMPACT_ATOMS: atom_id res chain seq x y z
N MET A 1 16.34 -48.35 -13.72
CA MET A 1 17.47 -47.53 -14.19
C MET A 1 16.93 -46.52 -15.20
N THR A 2 16.49 -45.37 -14.69
CA THR A 2 16.42 -44.08 -15.38
C THR A 2 16.01 -43.05 -14.33
N ASP A 3 17.01 -42.58 -13.57
CA ASP A 3 16.88 -41.35 -12.80
C ASP A 3 16.76 -40.20 -13.79
N ARG A 4 15.66 -39.43 -13.67
CA ARG A 4 15.55 -38.11 -14.28
C ARG A 4 16.15 -37.12 -13.29
N GLU A 5 17.41 -36.77 -13.51
CA GLU A 5 17.98 -35.57 -12.91
C GLU A 5 17.17 -34.37 -13.40
N THR A 6 16.44 -33.75 -12.48
CA THR A 6 15.84 -32.44 -12.69
C THR A 6 16.93 -31.45 -12.31
N THR A 7 17.66 -30.93 -13.31
CA THR A 7 18.58 -29.81 -13.13
C THR A 7 17.76 -28.58 -12.76
N GLY A 8 17.59 -28.36 -11.46
CA GLY A 8 17.16 -27.06 -10.93
C GLY A 8 18.21 -26.03 -11.29
N GLY A 9 17.90 -25.16 -12.25
CA GLY A 9 18.73 -24.01 -12.54
C GLY A 9 18.88 -23.18 -11.26
N ALA A 10 20.10 -23.08 -10.77
CA ALA A 10 20.43 -22.14 -9.70
C ALA A 10 20.06 -20.75 -10.20
N LEU A 11 19.09 -20.11 -9.54
CA LEU A 11 18.89 -18.68 -9.69
C LEU A 11 20.13 -18.04 -9.06
N ASP A 12 21.00 -17.46 -9.90
CA ASP A 12 22.14 -16.65 -9.48
C ASP A 12 21.72 -15.75 -8.34
N GLY A 13 22.51 -15.67 -7.26
CA GLY A 13 22.23 -15.07 -5.94
C GLY A 13 21.90 -13.57 -5.92
N THR A 14 20.98 -13.16 -6.77
CA THR A 14 20.46 -11.81 -6.97
C THR A 14 19.04 -11.80 -6.39
N ALA A 15 18.71 -10.78 -5.61
CA ALA A 15 17.37 -10.61 -5.08
C ALA A 15 16.33 -10.59 -6.24
N PRO A 16 15.13 -11.16 -6.05
CA PRO A 16 14.09 -11.10 -7.07
C PRO A 16 13.75 -9.64 -7.39
N ARG A 17 13.55 -9.34 -8.68
CA ARG A 17 13.12 -8.00 -9.11
C ARG A 17 11.60 -7.88 -8.98
N THR A 18 11.13 -6.77 -8.45
CA THR A 18 9.72 -6.53 -8.12
C THR A 18 9.24 -5.24 -8.78
N ALA A 19 8.04 -5.29 -9.36
CA ALA A 19 7.29 -4.11 -9.76
C ALA A 19 6.09 -3.96 -8.83
N LEU A 20 5.93 -2.79 -8.21
CA LEU A 20 4.80 -2.46 -7.36
C LEU A 20 3.69 -1.83 -8.20
N VAL A 21 2.47 -2.36 -8.05
CA VAL A 21 1.29 -1.82 -8.74
C VAL A 21 0.21 -1.53 -7.72
N PHE A 22 -0.21 -0.26 -7.66
CA PHE A 22 -1.18 0.25 -6.70
C PHE A 22 -2.56 0.45 -7.38
N PRO A 23 -3.64 -0.16 -6.87
CA PRO A 23 -4.96 0.02 -7.43
C PRO A 23 -5.49 1.47 -7.27
N GLY A 24 -6.57 1.77 -7.97
CA GLY A 24 -7.26 3.05 -7.82
C GLY A 24 -8.42 2.99 -6.82
N GLN A 25 -9.21 4.07 -6.80
CA GLN A 25 -10.50 4.08 -6.10
C GLN A 25 -11.38 2.91 -6.56
N GLY A 26 -12.14 2.33 -5.62
CA GLY A 26 -13.03 1.18 -5.85
C GLY A 26 -12.70 -0.02 -4.96
N ALA A 27 -11.52 -0.01 -4.33
CA ALA A 27 -11.08 -1.05 -3.39
C ALA A 27 -11.48 -0.78 -1.92
N GLN A 28 -12.05 0.40 -1.63
CA GLN A 28 -12.48 0.75 -0.28
C GLN A 28 -13.61 -0.16 0.21
N LYS A 29 -13.54 -0.53 1.48
CA LYS A 29 -14.56 -1.32 2.18
C LYS A 29 -14.58 -0.96 3.66
N ALA A 30 -15.74 -1.03 4.29
CA ALA A 30 -15.89 -0.83 5.71
C ALA A 30 -14.93 -1.74 6.49
N GLY A 31 -14.23 -1.17 7.48
CA GLY A 31 -13.27 -1.90 8.30
C GLY A 31 -12.00 -2.34 7.57
N MET A 32 -11.64 -1.75 6.43
CA MET A 32 -10.41 -2.13 5.70
C MET A 32 -9.12 -1.89 6.51
N GLY A 33 -9.18 -1.06 7.56
CA GLY A 33 -8.07 -0.86 8.52
C GLY A 33 -7.86 -1.98 9.52
N GLN A 34 -8.85 -2.86 9.75
CA GLN A 34 -8.85 -3.80 10.88
C GLN A 34 -7.64 -4.75 10.86
N THR A 35 -7.23 -5.21 9.67
CA THR A 35 -6.07 -6.11 9.50
C THR A 35 -4.74 -5.45 9.89
N TRP A 36 -4.68 -4.11 9.88
CA TRP A 36 -3.44 -3.35 10.06
C TRP A 36 -3.30 -2.77 11.47
N ARG A 37 -4.36 -2.80 12.28
CA ARG A 37 -4.43 -2.07 13.55
C ARG A 37 -3.30 -2.41 14.53
N ASP A 38 -2.87 -3.67 14.53
CA ASP A 38 -1.85 -4.19 15.43
C ASP A 38 -0.46 -4.30 14.77
N THR A 39 -0.29 -3.74 13.56
CA THR A 39 0.97 -3.78 12.83
C THR A 39 1.83 -2.55 13.09
N ALA A 40 3.13 -2.64 12.83
CA ALA A 40 4.08 -1.58 13.14
C ALA A 40 3.82 -0.30 12.32
N SER A 41 3.33 -0.44 11.08
CA SER A 41 3.00 0.69 10.21
C SER A 41 1.74 1.46 10.62
N TRP A 42 0.91 0.95 11.54
CA TRP A 42 -0.33 1.62 11.96
C TRP A 42 -0.12 3.06 12.43
N GLY A 43 1.07 3.38 12.98
CA GLY A 43 1.44 4.75 13.36
C GLY A 43 1.27 5.79 12.23
N LEU A 44 1.38 5.38 10.97
CA LEU A 44 1.20 6.25 9.80
C LEU A 44 -0.23 6.79 9.66
N VAL A 45 -1.23 6.13 10.26
CA VAL A 45 -2.63 6.59 10.23
C VAL A 45 -2.77 7.96 10.87
N ALA A 46 -2.05 8.21 11.98
CA ALA A 46 -2.07 9.50 12.66
C ALA A 46 -1.43 10.60 11.79
N GLU A 47 -0.32 10.28 11.12
CA GLU A 47 0.34 11.22 10.19
C GLU A 47 -0.56 11.57 9.00
N VAL A 48 -1.17 10.57 8.36
CA VAL A 48 -2.10 10.83 7.24
C VAL A 48 -3.32 11.60 7.71
N SER A 49 -3.81 11.37 8.93
CA SER A 49 -4.89 12.16 9.52
C SER A 49 -4.51 13.63 9.67
N GLU A 50 -3.31 13.91 10.19
CA GLU A 50 -2.80 15.28 10.31
C GLU A 50 -2.69 15.97 8.94
N TYR A 51 -2.15 15.28 7.94
CA TYR A 51 -1.88 15.88 6.64
C TYR A 51 -3.11 16.07 5.76
N SER A 52 -4.07 15.13 5.81
CA SER A 52 -5.31 15.19 5.04
C SER A 52 -6.40 16.03 5.72
N GLY A 53 -6.33 16.19 7.05
CA GLY A 53 -7.39 16.81 7.84
C GLY A 53 -8.62 15.90 8.04
N ILE A 54 -8.51 14.61 7.69
CA ILE A 54 -9.55 13.59 7.88
C ILE A 54 -9.18 12.72 9.08
N ASP A 55 -10.16 12.32 9.90
CA ASP A 55 -9.95 11.29 10.91
C ASP A 55 -9.81 9.91 10.23
N VAL A 56 -8.58 9.53 9.90
CA VAL A 56 -8.32 8.31 9.13
C VAL A 56 -8.51 7.05 9.97
N GLU A 57 -8.33 7.13 11.29
CA GLU A 57 -8.63 5.99 12.17
C GLU A 57 -10.13 5.66 12.14
N GLU A 58 -10.99 6.67 12.32
CA GLU A 58 -12.44 6.51 12.21
C GLU A 58 -12.84 6.05 10.80
N LEU A 59 -12.22 6.62 9.77
CA LEU A 59 -12.44 6.28 8.38
C LEU A 59 -12.18 4.79 8.09
N LEU A 60 -11.04 4.26 8.56
CA LEU A 60 -10.62 2.91 8.26
C LEU A 60 -11.27 1.84 9.16
N LEU A 61 -11.70 2.21 10.37
CA LEU A 61 -12.18 1.25 11.37
C LEU A 61 -13.69 1.22 11.54
N LYS A 62 -14.38 2.37 11.43
CA LYS A 62 -15.78 2.51 11.87
C LYS A 62 -16.74 3.02 10.80
N THR A 63 -16.22 3.64 9.74
CA THR A 63 -17.06 4.21 8.67
C THR A 63 -17.72 3.12 7.82
N ASP A 64 -19.01 3.28 7.55
CA ASP A 64 -19.79 2.36 6.72
C ASP A 64 -19.49 2.52 5.22
N ASP A 65 -19.87 1.50 4.44
CA ASP A 65 -19.61 1.47 3.00
C ASP A 65 -20.28 2.62 2.25
N GLU A 66 -21.44 3.12 2.71
CA GLU A 66 -22.17 4.17 2.01
C GLU A 66 -21.44 5.51 2.14
N THR A 67 -20.99 5.84 3.34
CA THR A 67 -20.18 7.03 3.61
C THR A 67 -18.84 6.93 2.90
N LEU A 68 -18.21 5.75 2.89
CA LEU A 68 -16.98 5.48 2.12
C LEU A 68 -17.13 5.60 0.59
N ARG A 69 -18.35 5.73 0.04
CA ARG A 69 -18.53 6.03 -1.40
C ARG A 69 -18.20 7.48 -1.75
N ARG A 70 -18.15 8.39 -0.78
CA ARG A 70 -17.73 9.77 -1.04
C ARG A 70 -16.29 9.77 -1.54
N THR A 71 -16.05 10.37 -2.70
CA THR A 71 -14.77 10.25 -3.43
C THR A 71 -13.55 10.62 -2.59
N ASP A 72 -13.60 11.76 -1.90
CA ASP A 72 -12.54 12.22 -1.00
C ASP A 72 -12.24 11.22 0.14
N LEU A 73 -13.28 10.60 0.71
CA LEU A 73 -13.13 9.56 1.75
C LEU A 73 -12.59 8.25 1.18
N ALA A 74 -13.11 7.82 0.03
CA ALA A 74 -12.66 6.63 -0.66
C ALA A 74 -11.17 6.74 -1.02
N GLN A 75 -10.75 7.91 -1.51
CA GLN A 75 -9.39 8.16 -1.92
C GLN A 75 -8.41 8.09 -0.75
N ILE A 76 -8.70 8.76 0.37
CA ILE A 76 -7.86 8.70 1.56
C ILE A 76 -7.85 7.31 2.20
N ALA A 77 -8.98 6.59 2.20
CA ALA A 77 -9.05 5.23 2.75
C ALA A 77 -8.19 4.24 1.95
N VAL A 78 -8.29 4.28 0.61
CA VAL A 78 -7.48 3.43 -0.28
C VAL A 78 -6.01 3.79 -0.17
N PHE A 79 -5.66 5.07 -0.32
CA PHE A 79 -4.29 5.56 -0.20
C PHE A 79 -3.62 5.12 1.11
N THR A 80 -4.27 5.35 2.24
CA THR A 80 -3.70 4.98 3.55
C THR A 80 -3.48 3.47 3.65
N THR A 81 -4.45 2.67 3.21
CA THR A 81 -4.34 1.21 3.26
C THR A 81 -3.20 0.69 2.38
N GLU A 82 -3.00 1.28 1.21
CA GLU A 82 -1.89 0.90 0.33
C GLU A 82 -0.53 1.30 0.92
N VAL A 83 -0.44 2.46 1.58
CA VAL A 83 0.78 2.88 2.29
C VAL A 83 1.09 1.90 3.43
N LEU A 84 0.10 1.50 4.23
CA LEU A 84 0.28 0.49 5.29
C LEU A 84 0.78 -0.84 4.70
N ALA A 85 0.12 -1.33 3.65
CA ALA A 85 0.50 -2.57 2.98
C ALA A 85 1.93 -2.53 2.41
N HIS A 86 2.30 -1.42 1.78
CA HIS A 86 3.65 -1.22 1.26
C HIS A 86 4.70 -1.28 2.37
N ARG A 87 4.44 -0.60 3.50
CA ARG A 87 5.38 -0.52 4.63
C ARG A 87 5.53 -1.84 5.36
N GLU A 88 4.44 -2.59 5.55
CA GLU A 88 4.52 -3.94 6.09
C GLU A 88 5.27 -4.90 5.16
N ALA A 89 5.03 -4.81 3.85
CA ALA A 89 5.75 -5.65 2.88
C ALA A 89 7.25 -5.34 2.84
N GLU A 90 7.62 -4.06 2.94
CA GLU A 90 9.00 -3.60 3.07
C GLU A 90 9.64 -4.13 4.36
N ALA A 91 8.98 -3.93 5.51
CA ALA A 91 9.47 -4.37 6.82
C ALA A 91 9.61 -5.90 6.93
N ALA A 92 8.74 -6.64 6.24
CA ALA A 92 8.79 -8.10 6.16
C ALA A 92 9.83 -8.62 5.15
N GLY A 93 10.53 -7.74 4.42
CA GLY A 93 11.53 -8.11 3.42
C GLY A 93 10.96 -8.78 2.17
N LEU A 94 9.67 -8.57 1.87
CA LEU A 94 8.97 -9.24 0.77
C LEU A 94 9.23 -8.61 -0.61
N LEU A 95 9.79 -7.39 -0.64
CA LEU A 95 9.84 -6.59 -1.86
C LEU A 95 11.06 -6.86 -2.75
N GLY A 96 12.11 -7.53 -2.26
CA GLY A 96 13.33 -7.76 -3.04
C GLY A 96 13.92 -6.47 -3.62
N ASP A 97 14.32 -6.49 -4.89
CA ASP A 97 14.78 -5.32 -5.64
C ASP A 97 13.60 -4.65 -6.36
N VAL A 98 13.06 -3.56 -5.80
CA VAL A 98 11.96 -2.82 -6.41
C VAL A 98 12.48 -1.98 -7.58
N VAL A 99 12.12 -2.36 -8.81
CA VAL A 99 12.62 -1.74 -10.04
C VAL A 99 11.61 -0.80 -10.71
N ALA A 100 10.34 -0.85 -10.32
CA ALA A 100 9.30 0.01 -10.86
C ALA A 100 8.12 0.14 -9.88
N CYS A 101 7.50 1.32 -9.87
CA CYS A 101 6.23 1.58 -9.20
C CYS A 101 5.25 2.18 -10.21
N ALA A 102 4.03 1.67 -10.26
CA ALA A 102 2.96 2.20 -11.09
C ALA A 102 1.65 2.19 -10.30
N GLY A 103 0.72 3.05 -10.68
CA GLY A 103 -0.59 3.07 -10.04
C GLY A 103 -1.69 3.45 -11.01
N HIS A 104 -2.89 2.94 -10.77
CA HIS A 104 -4.04 3.25 -11.61
C HIS A 104 -4.84 4.41 -11.00
N SER A 105 -4.89 5.56 -11.69
CA SER A 105 -5.60 6.75 -11.21
C SER A 105 -5.09 7.17 -9.83
N LEU A 106 -5.91 7.10 -8.76
CA LEU A 106 -5.49 7.38 -7.39
C LEU A 106 -4.20 6.66 -6.97
N GLY A 107 -4.03 5.39 -7.37
CA GLY A 107 -2.85 4.61 -7.00
C GLY A 107 -1.54 5.21 -7.50
N GLU A 108 -1.58 6.11 -8.50
CA GLU A 108 -0.39 6.82 -8.98
C GLU A 108 0.25 7.66 -7.87
N TYR A 109 -0.55 8.25 -6.97
CA TYR A 109 -0.03 8.99 -5.82
C TYR A 109 0.71 8.07 -4.85
N THR A 110 0.15 6.89 -4.56
CA THR A 110 0.84 5.88 -3.75
C THR A 110 2.12 5.38 -4.43
N ALA A 111 2.09 5.19 -5.75
CA ALA A 111 3.26 4.77 -6.52
C ALA A 111 4.38 5.82 -6.46
N LEU A 112 4.06 7.11 -6.57
CA LEU A 112 5.00 8.21 -6.42
C LEU A 112 5.59 8.27 -5.01
N HIS A 113 4.77 8.02 -3.98
CA HIS A 113 5.25 7.92 -2.60
C HIS A 113 6.20 6.72 -2.41
N ALA A 114 5.80 5.54 -2.88
CA ALA A 114 6.59 4.31 -2.78
C ALA A 114 7.93 4.42 -3.53
N ALA A 115 7.96 5.14 -4.65
CA ALA A 115 9.19 5.45 -5.40
C ALA A 115 10.08 6.53 -4.73
N GLY A 116 9.64 7.13 -3.62
CA GLY A 116 10.34 8.21 -2.93
C GLY A 116 10.28 9.57 -3.65
N ALA A 117 9.44 9.70 -4.69
CA ALA A 117 9.29 10.95 -5.44
C ALA A 117 8.44 11.99 -4.68
N LEU A 118 7.50 11.53 -3.86
CA LEU A 118 6.69 12.38 -2.98
C LEU A 118 6.78 11.94 -1.52
N PRO A 119 7.02 12.87 -0.57
CA PRO A 119 6.94 12.57 0.85
C PRO A 119 5.49 12.31 1.26
N LEU A 120 5.28 11.51 2.32
CA LEU A 120 3.96 11.12 2.80
C LEU A 120 3.03 12.32 3.02
N ALA A 121 3.58 13.40 3.60
CA ALA A 121 2.83 14.63 3.88
C ALA A 121 2.26 15.29 2.63
N ASP A 122 3.04 15.41 1.57
CA ASP A 122 2.58 16.04 0.34
C ASP A 122 1.62 15.12 -0.42
N THR A 123 1.89 13.80 -0.42
CA THR A 123 0.98 12.83 -1.03
C THR A 123 -0.39 12.84 -0.34
N ALA A 124 -0.43 12.81 0.99
CA ALA A 124 -1.67 12.83 1.77
C ALA A 124 -2.48 14.13 1.62
N ARG A 125 -1.85 15.24 1.24
CA ARG A 125 -2.52 16.53 0.95
C ARG A 125 -3.06 16.63 -0.47
N LEU A 126 -2.44 15.90 -1.40
CA LEU A 126 -2.82 15.88 -2.81
C LEU A 126 -3.98 14.92 -3.09
N VAL A 127 -4.01 13.81 -2.34
CA VAL A 127 -5.11 12.83 -2.32
C VAL A 127 -6.34 13.46 -1.67
#